data_AF-A0A6S6SGQ7-F1
#
_entry.id   AF-A0A6S6SGQ7-F1
#
_cell.length_a   1.000
_cell.length_b   1.000
_cell.length_c   1.000
_cell.angle_alpha   90.00
_cell.angle_beta   90.00
_cell.angle_gamma   90.00
#
_symmetry.space_group_name_H-M   'P 1'
#
loop_
_entity.id
_entity.type
_entity.pdbx_description
1 polymer ?
#
loop_
_entity_poly.entity_id
_entity_poly.type
_entity_poly.pdbx_seq_one_letter_code
_entity_poly.pdbx_strand_id
1 'polypeptide(L)'
;MEIKIPGMDEQKRVVFEQATNVAIEQLRQNLQAPVIKDLALDESQYSNEHLLSEGRWKPPHPDIVCAYLEQFKRHSPYTSDKAIAEFLGLNRKNGERRLRAYKTGEERPPFGIWRRLLVATGRVPQEILPVIGFFA
;
A
#
# COMPACT_ATOMS: atom_id res chain seq x y z
N MET A 1 26.69 -40.29 -9.78
CA MET A 1 26.36 -38.90 -10.16
C MET A 1 26.45 -38.06 -8.90
N GLU A 2 27.39 -37.13 -8.83
CA GLU A 2 27.41 -36.12 -7.77
C GLU A 2 26.45 -35.00 -8.17
N ILE A 3 25.38 -34.82 -7.40
CA ILE A 3 24.51 -33.66 -7.55
C ILE A 3 25.24 -32.49 -6.88
N LYS A 4 25.79 -31.56 -7.68
CA LYS A 4 26.34 -30.31 -7.16
C LYS A 4 25.20 -29.43 -6.66
N ILE A 5 24.94 -29.47 -5.36
CA ILE A 5 23.96 -28.59 -4.72
C ILE A 5 24.61 -27.20 -4.57
N PRO A 6 23.98 -26.11 -5.07
CA PRO A 6 24.48 -24.76 -4.90
C PRO A 6 24.64 -24.40 -3.42
N GLY A 7 25.60 -23.53 -3.10
CA GLY A 7 25.77 -23.01 -1.75
C GLY A 7 24.53 -22.24 -1.27
N MET A 8 24.34 -22.08 0.05
CA MET A 8 23.17 -21.38 0.61
C MET A 8 23.00 -19.95 0.06
N ASP A 9 24.09 -19.25 -0.23
CA ASP A 9 24.04 -17.89 -0.77
C ASP A 9 23.60 -17.85 -2.23
N GLU A 10 23.96 -18.88 -3.01
CA GLU A 10 23.48 -19.04 -4.38
C GLU A 10 21.98 -19.38 -4.40
N GLN A 11 21.54 -20.26 -3.50
CA GLN A 11 20.12 -20.58 -3.36
C GLN A 11 19.28 -19.36 -2.97
N LYS A 12 19.77 -18.54 -2.01
CA LYS A 12 19.11 -17.27 -1.65
C LYS A 12 18.98 -16.35 -2.86
N ARG A 13 20.03 -16.20 -3.68
CA ARG A 13 19.99 -15.38 -4.90
C ARG A 13 18.91 -15.85 -5.88
N VAL A 14 18.79 -17.16 -6.09
CA VAL A 14 17.73 -17.72 -6.95
C VAL A 14 16.34 -17.36 -6.43
N VAL A 15 16.11 -17.43 -5.11
CA VAL A 15 14.83 -17.04 -4.50
C VAL A 15 14.54 -15.55 -4.70
N PHE A 16 15.55 -14.68 -4.52
CA PHE A 16 15.39 -13.25 -4.77
C PHE A 16 15.07 -12.95 -6.24
N GLU A 17 15.77 -13.58 -7.18
CA GLU A 17 15.53 -13.40 -8.61
C GLU A 17 14.10 -13.82 -9.00
N GLN A 18 13.64 -14.97 -8.52
CA GLN A 18 12.28 -15.44 -8.76
C GLN A 18 11.24 -14.46 -8.19
N ALA A 19 11.43 -14.00 -6.95
CA ALA A 19 10.54 -13.02 -6.32
C ALA A 19 10.53 -11.67 -7.08
N THR A 20 11.68 -11.22 -7.57
CA THR A 20 11.79 -10.01 -8.39
C THR A 20 11.04 -10.15 -9.71
N ASN A 21 11.15 -11.29 -10.40
CA ASN A 21 10.43 -11.53 -11.64
C ASN A 21 8.91 -11.52 -11.44
N VAL A 22 8.41 -12.16 -10.38
CA VAL A 22 6.99 -12.11 -10.00
C VAL A 22 6.55 -10.67 -9.70
N ALA A 23 7.37 -9.89 -8.99
CA ALA A 23 7.07 -8.50 -8.71
C ALA A 23 7.00 -7.65 -10.00
N ILE A 24 7.90 -7.87 -10.97
CA ILE A 24 7.87 -7.19 -12.27
C ILE A 24 6.58 -7.50 -13.03
N GLU A 25 6.15 -8.76 -13.04
CA GLU A 25 4.88 -9.14 -13.66
C GLU A 25 3.69 -8.44 -13.01
N GLN A 26 3.64 -8.41 -11.67
CA GLN A 26 2.60 -7.68 -10.93
C GLN A 26 2.61 -6.18 -11.26
N LEU A 27 3.79 -5.55 -11.35
CA LEU A 27 3.90 -4.14 -11.72
C LEU A 27 3.35 -3.87 -13.12
N ARG A 28 3.60 -4.76 -14.07
CA ARG A 28 3.02 -4.68 -15.42
C ARG A 28 1.50 -4.85 -15.40
N GLN A 29 0.98 -5.79 -14.61
CA GLN A 29 -0.46 -5.98 -14.43
C GLN A 29 -1.13 -4.75 -13.81
N ASN A 30 -0.48 -4.09 -12.86
CA ASN A 30 -1.01 -2.87 -12.24
C ASN A 30 -1.25 -1.74 -13.26
N LEU A 31 -0.49 -1.69 -14.37
CA LEU A 31 -0.71 -0.72 -15.44
C LEU A 31 -2.02 -0.96 -16.21
N GLN A 32 -2.59 -2.16 -16.11
CA GLN A 32 -3.87 -2.53 -16.71
C GLN A 32 -5.05 -2.30 -15.74
N ALA A 33 -4.80 -1.77 -14.54
CA ALA A 33 -5.86 -1.49 -13.57
C ALA A 33 -6.88 -0.48 -14.14
N PRO A 34 -8.19 -0.69 -13.90
CA PRO A 34 -9.21 0.20 -14.42
C PRO A 34 -9.14 1.57 -13.75
N VAL A 35 -9.54 2.61 -14.50
CA VAL A 35 -9.68 3.96 -13.95
C VAL A 35 -11.05 4.11 -13.27
N ILE A 36 -11.06 4.45 -11.99
CA ILE A 36 -12.27 4.58 -11.16
C ILE A 36 -12.49 6.07 -10.83
N LYS A 37 -13.63 6.64 -11.23
CA LYS A 37 -13.95 8.09 -11.13
C LYS A 37 -15.26 8.38 -10.37
N ASP A 38 -15.50 7.66 -9.28
CA ASP A 38 -16.72 7.78 -8.45
C ASP A 38 -16.45 8.33 -7.03
N LEU A 39 -15.38 9.13 -6.88
CA LEU A 39 -15.04 9.69 -5.57
C LEU A 39 -16.13 10.66 -5.13
N ALA A 40 -16.74 10.39 -3.98
CA ALA A 40 -17.83 11.20 -3.41
C ALA A 40 -17.29 12.43 -2.64
N LEU A 41 -16.26 13.09 -3.19
CA LEU A 41 -15.57 14.23 -2.58
C LEU A 41 -14.83 15.01 -3.67
N ASP A 42 -14.91 16.34 -3.60
CA ASP A 42 -14.10 17.24 -4.43
C ASP A 42 -12.74 17.47 -3.77
N GLU A 43 -11.69 16.83 -4.32
CA GLU A 43 -10.34 16.88 -3.77
C GLU A 43 -9.69 18.26 -3.88
N SER A 44 -10.16 19.11 -4.79
CA SER A 44 -9.59 20.45 -4.99
C SER A 44 -9.78 21.37 -3.78
N GLN A 45 -10.69 21.01 -2.88
CA GLN A 45 -10.98 21.72 -1.64
C GLN A 45 -10.00 21.37 -0.50
N TYR A 46 -9.11 20.38 -0.72
CA TYR A 46 -8.19 19.87 0.28
C TYR A 46 -6.73 19.97 -0.18
N SER A 47 -5.81 19.99 0.79
CA SER A 47 -4.38 19.90 0.49
C SER A 47 -4.02 18.54 -0.10
N ASN A 48 -3.17 18.54 -1.13
CA ASN A 48 -2.62 17.34 -1.77
C ASN A 48 -1.32 16.85 -1.10
N GLU A 49 -0.85 17.47 -0.02
CA GLU A 49 0.40 17.11 0.66
C GLU A 49 0.40 15.65 1.16
N HIS A 50 -0.79 15.07 1.38
CA HIS A 50 -0.97 13.69 1.77
C HIS A 50 -0.59 12.67 0.68
N LEU A 51 -0.33 13.12 -0.55
CA LEU A 51 0.12 12.31 -1.69
C LEU A 51 1.65 12.35 -1.86
N LEU A 52 2.33 13.27 -1.17
CA LEU A 52 3.77 13.50 -1.32
C LEU A 52 4.60 12.42 -0.63
N SER A 53 5.90 12.41 -0.92
CA SER A 53 6.91 11.58 -0.26
C SER A 53 7.07 11.95 1.22
N GLU A 54 7.52 11.00 2.04
CA GLU A 54 7.53 11.09 3.50
C GLU A 54 8.07 12.42 4.06
N GLY A 55 9.19 12.94 3.53
CA GLY A 55 9.79 14.18 4.01
C GLY A 55 8.98 15.46 3.73
N ARG A 56 8.00 15.43 2.81
CA ARG A 56 7.11 16.56 2.49
C ARG A 56 5.64 16.26 2.80
N TRP A 57 5.37 15.07 3.32
CA TRP A 57 4.04 14.57 3.53
C TRP A 57 3.40 15.22 4.76
N LYS A 58 2.09 15.47 4.67
CA LYS A 58 1.24 15.77 5.83
C LYS A 58 0.06 14.81 5.87
N PRO A 59 -0.44 14.45 7.07
CA PRO A 59 -1.62 13.60 7.18
C PRO A 59 -2.83 14.16 6.42
N PRO A 60 -3.63 13.30 5.75
CA PRO A 60 -4.84 13.71 5.05
C PRO A 60 -5.89 14.27 6.00
N HIS A 61 -6.80 15.09 5.47
CA HIS A 61 -8.01 15.50 6.16
C HIS A 61 -8.93 14.27 6.42
N PRO A 62 -9.68 14.21 7.53
CA PRO A 62 -10.59 13.08 7.81
C PRO A 62 -11.59 12.77 6.69
N ASP A 63 -12.10 13.79 6.00
CA ASP A 63 -12.99 13.59 4.84
C ASP A 63 -12.31 12.84 3.69
N ILE A 64 -11.04 13.17 3.40
CA ILE A 64 -10.22 12.47 2.40
C ILE A 64 -10.01 11.02 2.84
N VAL A 65 -9.70 10.79 4.12
CA VAL A 65 -9.57 9.45 4.69
C VAL A 65 -10.85 8.65 4.48
N CYS A 66 -11.99 9.21 4.87
CA CYS A 66 -13.29 8.56 4.73
C CYS A 66 -13.60 8.25 3.26
N ALA A 67 -13.50 9.25 2.38
CA ALA A 67 -13.82 9.11 0.96
C ALA A 67 -12.96 8.06 0.26
N TYR A 68 -11.64 8.05 0.53
CA TYR A 68 -10.73 7.07 -0.07
C TYR A 68 -10.98 5.65 0.44
N LEU A 69 -11.21 5.48 1.74
CA LEU A 69 -11.49 4.17 2.33
C LEU A 69 -12.81 3.61 1.81
N GLU A 70 -13.86 4.43 1.72
CA GLU A 70 -15.16 3.98 1.21
C GLU A 70 -15.09 3.69 -0.31
N GLN A 71 -14.33 4.46 -1.09
CA GLN A 71 -14.09 4.11 -2.49
C GLN A 71 -13.33 2.79 -2.62
N PHE A 72 -12.26 2.60 -1.84
CA PHE A 72 -11.50 1.34 -1.82
C PHE A 72 -12.39 0.15 -1.43
N LYS A 73 -13.27 0.33 -0.44
CA LYS A 73 -14.23 -0.70 0.00
C LYS A 73 -15.20 -1.13 -1.10
N ARG A 74 -15.66 -0.19 -1.94
CA ARG A 74 -16.59 -0.48 -3.04
C ARG A 74 -15.94 -1.22 -4.21
N HIS A 75 -14.65 -0.99 -4.44
CA HIS A 75 -13.94 -1.47 -5.63
C HIS A 75 -12.81 -2.47 -5.34
N SER A 76 -12.78 -3.04 -4.13
CA SER A 76 -11.79 -4.05 -3.75
C SER A 76 -12.47 -5.26 -3.10
N PRO A 77 -11.72 -6.37 -2.93
CA PRO A 77 -12.20 -7.51 -2.15
C PRO A 77 -12.41 -7.19 -0.65
N TYR A 78 -11.92 -6.05 -0.16
CA TYR A 78 -11.95 -5.67 1.25
C TYR A 78 -13.23 -4.87 1.58
N THR A 79 -14.35 -5.57 1.69
CA THR A 79 -15.69 -4.97 1.79
C THR A 79 -16.13 -4.58 3.21
N SER A 80 -15.27 -4.76 4.22
CA SER A 80 -15.56 -4.40 5.62
C SER A 80 -14.44 -3.58 6.25
N ASP A 81 -14.77 -2.77 7.26
CA ASP A 81 -13.78 -1.97 7.99
C ASP A 81 -12.72 -2.85 8.66
N LYS A 82 -13.10 -4.05 9.10
CA LYS A 82 -12.17 -5.07 9.59
C LYS A 82 -11.20 -5.54 8.51
N ALA A 83 -11.71 -5.92 7.34
CA ALA A 83 -10.89 -6.38 6.22
C ALA A 83 -9.92 -5.30 5.73
N ILE A 84 -10.38 -4.05 5.70
CA ILE A 84 -9.53 -2.89 5.37
C ILE A 84 -8.47 -2.66 6.44
N ALA A 85 -8.83 -2.72 7.73
CA ALA A 85 -7.88 -2.59 8.83
C ALA A 85 -6.79 -3.68 8.76
N GLU A 86 -7.16 -4.92 8.45
CA GLU A 86 -6.23 -6.03 8.26
C GLU A 86 -5.34 -5.81 7.03
N PHE A 87 -5.90 -5.37 5.90
CA PHE A 87 -5.15 -5.01 4.69
C PHE A 87 -4.10 -3.92 4.98
N LEU A 88 -4.48 -2.89 5.75
CA LEU A 88 -3.60 -1.80 6.15
C LEU A 88 -2.57 -2.19 7.21
N GLY A 89 -2.61 -3.43 7.73
CA GLY A 89 -1.69 -3.92 8.75
C GLY A 89 -1.95 -3.34 10.15
N LEU A 90 -3.16 -2.85 10.41
CA LEU A 90 -3.54 -2.38 11.74
C LEU A 90 -3.64 -3.58 12.71
N ASN A 91 -3.20 -3.39 13.96
CA ASN A 91 -3.19 -4.45 14.98
C ASN A 91 -4.57 -5.12 15.10
N ARG A 92 -4.61 -6.45 14.99
CA ARG A 92 -5.84 -7.26 14.98
C ARG A 92 -6.79 -7.03 16.15
N LYS A 93 -6.31 -6.60 17.33
CA LYS A 93 -7.20 -6.33 18.48
C LYS A 93 -7.92 -4.98 18.42
N ASN A 94 -7.33 -3.96 17.79
CA ASN A 94 -7.84 -2.59 17.81
C ASN A 94 -7.96 -1.96 16.40
N GLY A 95 -7.79 -2.74 15.33
CA GLY A 95 -7.67 -2.24 13.97
C GLY A 95 -8.89 -1.46 13.50
N GLU A 96 -10.09 -1.98 13.73
CA GLU A 96 -11.35 -1.31 13.38
C GLU A 96 -11.54 0.00 14.15
N ARG A 97 -11.22 0.01 15.45
CA ARG A 97 -11.27 1.21 16.28
C ARG A 97 -10.32 2.28 15.74
N ARG A 98 -9.08 1.91 15.39
CA ARG A 98 -8.10 2.85 14.82
C ARG A 98 -8.53 3.36 13.46
N LEU A 99 -9.06 2.48 12.59
CA LEU A 99 -9.58 2.89 11.30
C LEU A 99 -10.71 3.92 11.45
N ARG A 100 -11.60 3.71 12.43
CA ARG A 100 -12.66 4.67 12.77
C ARG A 100 -12.09 6.00 13.28
N ALA A 101 -11.09 5.96 14.18
CA ALA A 101 -10.43 7.16 14.67
C ALA A 101 -9.76 7.97 13.54
N TYR A 102 -9.26 7.31 12.48
CA TYR A 102 -8.78 8.01 11.29
C TYR A 102 -9.90 8.66 10.48
N LYS A 103 -11.04 7.97 10.32
CA LYS A 103 -12.22 8.52 9.63
C LYS A 103 -12.84 9.70 10.38
N THR A 104 -12.82 9.70 11.71
CA THR A 104 -13.36 10.79 12.55
C THR A 104 -12.36 11.92 12.80
N GLY A 105 -11.07 11.71 12.50
CA GLY A 105 -10.00 12.67 12.76
C GLY A 105 -9.49 12.70 14.19
N GLU A 106 -9.97 11.79 15.05
CA GLU A 106 -9.43 11.60 16.41
C GLU A 106 -7.95 11.19 16.38
N GLU A 107 -7.57 10.36 15.41
CA GLU A 107 -6.18 10.01 15.13
C GLU A 107 -5.83 10.32 13.67
N ARG A 108 -4.55 10.59 13.41
CA ARG A 108 -4.04 10.75 12.04
C ARG A 108 -3.40 9.45 11.57
N PRO A 109 -3.68 8.99 10.33
CA PRO A 109 -3.05 7.78 9.82
C PRO A 109 -1.53 8.00 9.66
N PRO A 110 -0.68 7.06 10.13
CA PRO A 110 0.75 7.11 9.87
C PRO A 110 1.08 7.04 8.38
N PHE A 111 2.21 7.63 7.96
CA PHE A 111 2.64 7.67 6.55
C PHE A 111 2.58 6.29 5.89
N GLY A 112 3.22 5.26 6.46
CA GLY A 112 3.26 3.93 5.85
C GLY A 112 1.88 3.26 5.67
N ILE A 113 0.95 3.48 6.62
CA ILE A 113 -0.43 2.99 6.51
C ILE A 113 -1.16 3.70 5.37
N TRP A 114 -1.04 5.02 5.32
CA TRP A 114 -1.66 5.82 4.27
C TRP A 114 -1.07 5.51 2.89
N ARG A 115 0.26 5.39 2.81
CA ARG A 115 1.00 5.09 1.58
C ARG A 115 0.57 3.76 0.98
N ARG A 116 0.37 2.73 1.80
CA ARG A 116 -0.14 1.43 1.34
C ARG A 116 -1.50 1.57 0.63
N LEU A 117 -2.43 2.36 1.18
CA LEU A 117 -3.72 2.62 0.54
C LEU A 117 -3.55 3.37 -0.80
N LEU A 118 -2.71 4.40 -0.82
CA LEU A 118 -2.48 5.21 -2.02
C LEU A 118 -1.89 4.39 -3.16
N VAL A 119 -0.91 3.53 -2.87
CA VAL A 119 -0.28 2.63 -3.84
C VAL A 119 -1.31 1.63 -4.37
N ALA A 120 -2.08 1.00 -3.48
CA ALA A 120 -3.07 0.01 -3.84
C ALA A 120 -4.22 0.58 -4.69
N THR A 121 -4.47 1.89 -4.59
CA THR A 121 -5.49 2.60 -5.37
C THR A 121 -4.92 3.35 -6.56
N GLY A 122 -3.63 3.18 -6.89
CA GLY A 122 -3.00 3.84 -8.03
C GLY A 122 -2.87 5.36 -7.93
N ARG A 123 -3.06 5.95 -6.74
CA ARG A 123 -2.92 7.40 -6.51
C ARG A 123 -1.47 7.85 -6.45
N VAL A 124 -0.57 6.93 -6.13
CA VAL A 124 0.87 7.17 -6.07
C VAL A 124 1.59 5.94 -6.63
N PRO A 125 2.80 6.10 -7.20
CA PRO A 125 3.55 4.98 -7.75
C PRO A 125 4.04 4.02 -6.66
N GLN A 126 4.27 2.78 -7.08
CA GLN A 126 4.98 1.77 -6.29
C GLN A 126 6.41 2.26 -5.96
N GLU A 127 6.85 2.03 -4.73
CA GLU A 127 8.22 2.37 -4.30
C GLU A 127 9.13 1.15 -4.45
N ILE A 128 10.09 1.24 -5.35
CA ILE A 128 11.06 0.18 -5.64
C ILE A 128 12.43 0.71 -5.24
N LEU A 129 12.98 0.19 -4.15
CA LEU A 129 14.31 0.56 -3.68
C LEU A 129 15.39 -0.20 -4.45
N PRO A 130 16.47 0.46 -4.87
CA PRO A 130 17.60 -0.22 -5.47
C PRO A 130 18.29 -1.11 -4.44
N VAL A 131 18.50 -2.38 -4.78
CA VAL A 131 19.29 -3.30 -3.97
C VAL A 131 20.76 -3.01 -4.22
N ILE A 132 21.43 -2.42 -3.22
CA ILE A 132 22.85 -2.05 -3.31
C ILE A 132 23.77 -3.29 -3.27
N GLY A 133 23.32 -4.36 -2.64
CA GLY A 133 24.04 -5.62 -2.58
C GLY A 133 23.32 -6.64 -1.70
N PHE A 134 23.68 -7.91 -1.86
CA PHE A 134 23.28 -8.97 -0.94
C PHE A 134 24.36 -9.11 0.13
N PHE A 135 24.09 -8.57 1.32
CA PHE A 135 24.98 -8.66 2.47
C PHE A 135 24.75 -9.99 3.21
N ALA A 136 25.84 -10.62 3.65
CA ALA A 136 25.86 -11.90 4.36
C ALA A 136 26.20 -11.71 5.85
#